data_AF-A0AA43GYM8-F1
#
_entry.id   AF-A0AA43GYM8-F1
#
_cell.length_a   1.000
_cell.length_b   1.000
_cell.length_c   1.000
_cell.angle_alpha   90.00
_cell.angle_beta   90.00
_cell.angle_gamma   90.00
#
_symmetry.space_group_name_H-M   'P 1'
#
loop_
_entity.id
_entity.type
_entity.pdbx_description
1 polymer ?
#
loop_
_entity_poly.entity_id
_entity_poly.type
_entity_poly.pdbx_seq_one_letter_code
_entity_poly.pdbx_strand_id
1 'polypeptide(L)' 'MFKNKHLKKWATIVSHHLPRLSLREVTGLATWSFGMVMTDSTSITRVSQFISELNQEKSNTVRQRLKEWYQDANSKKG' A
#
# COMPACT_ATOMS: atom_id res chain seq x y z
N MET A 1 7.72 6.41 -4.98
CA MET A 1 8.45 5.23 -5.49
C MET A 1 8.96 4.43 -4.31
N PHE A 2 8.79 3.10 -4.33
CA PHE A 2 9.16 2.24 -3.19
C PHE A 2 10.66 2.31 -2.90
N LYS A 3 11.02 2.62 -1.64
CA LYS A 3 12.42 2.59 -1.20
C LYS A 3 12.90 1.16 -0.91
N ASN A 4 11.99 0.29 -0.49
CA ASN A 4 12.30 -1.09 -0.13
C ASN A 4 12.32 -2.04 -1.35
N LYS A 5 13.37 -2.86 -1.45
CA LYS A 5 13.57 -3.83 -2.55
C LYS A 5 12.52 -4.94 -2.58
N HIS A 6 12.08 -5.43 -1.42
CA HIS A 6 11.05 -6.47 -1.33
C HIS A 6 9.69 -5.93 -1.76
N LEU A 7 9.34 -4.72 -1.30
CA LEU A 7 8.09 -4.08 -1.71
C LEU A 7 8.06 -3.77 -3.21
N LYS A 8 9.21 -3.36 -3.79
CA LYS A 8 9.33 -3.17 -5.24
C LYS A 8 9.12 -4.49 -5.99
N LYS A 9 9.75 -5.58 -5.55
CA LYS A 9 9.56 -6.92 -6.14
C LYS A 9 8.10 -7.38 -6.01
N TRP A 10 7.47 -7.15 -4.86
CA TRP A 10 6.07 -7.45 -4.62
C TRP A 10 5.17 -6.68 -5.59
N ALA A 11 5.42 -5.39 -5.81
CA ALA A 11 4.69 -4.59 -6.78
C ALA A 11 4.85 -5.10 -8.22
N THR A 12 6.04 -5.61 -8.60
CA THR A 12 6.24 -6.27 -9.90
C THR A 12 5.39 -7.53 -10.02
N ILE A 13 5.30 -8.35 -8.98
CA ILE A 13 4.44 -9.54 -8.95
C ILE A 13 2.97 -9.13 -9.10
N VAL A 14 2.50 -8.15 -8.33
CA VAL A 14 1.14 -7.62 -8.42
C VAL A 14 0.82 -7.11 -9.84
N SER A 15 1.73 -6.32 -10.42
CA SER A 15 1.56 -5.80 -11.78
C SER A 15 1.53 -6.90 -12.85
N HIS A 16 2.30 -7.98 -12.66
CA HIS A 16 2.34 -9.10 -13.59
C HIS A 16 1.04 -9.92 -13.54
N HIS A 17 0.50 -10.17 -12.35
CA HIS A 17 -0.75 -10.92 -12.20
C HIS A 17 -2.00 -10.09 -12.44
N LEU A 18 -1.92 -8.76 -12.30
CA LEU A 18 -3.03 -7.83 -12.49
C LEU A 18 -2.65 -6.76 -13.53
N PRO A 19 -2.46 -7.14 -14.81
CA PRO A 19 -1.93 -6.25 -15.85
C PRO A 19 -2.88 -5.10 -16.23
N ARG A 20 -4.15 -5.17 -15.82
CA ARG A 20 -5.16 -4.15 -16.07
C ARG A 20 -5.11 -2.97 -15.09
N LEU A 21 -4.36 -3.10 -14.00
CA LEU A 21 -4.26 -2.06 -12.98
C LEU A 21 -3.30 -0.94 -13.42
N SER A 22 -3.71 0.29 -13.17
CA SER A 22 -2.85 1.46 -13.27
C SER A 22 -1.71 1.40 -12.24
N LEU A 23 -0.66 2.18 -12.48
CA LEU A 23 0.48 2.25 -11.56
C LEU A 23 0.07 2.65 -10.13
N ARG A 24 -0.96 3.49 -9.98
CA ARG A 24 -1.47 3.92 -8.67
C ARG A 24 -2.17 2.77 -7.93
N GLU A 25 -2.99 2.00 -8.66
CA GLU A 25 -3.68 0.83 -8.11
C GLU A 25 -2.70 -0.26 -7.72
N VAL A 26 -1.74 -0.59 -8.59
CA VAL A 26 -0.66 -1.53 -8.29
C VAL A 26 0.11 -1.07 -7.05
N THR A 27 0.44 0.22 -6.97
CA THR A 27 1.23 0.75 -5.86
C THR A 27 0.49 0.61 -4.52
N GLY A 28 -0.78 1.01 -4.47
CA GLY A 28 -1.58 0.90 -3.26
C GLY A 28 -1.85 -0.55 -2.87
N LEU A 29 -2.24 -1.38 -3.84
CA LEU A 29 -2.53 -2.80 -3.61
C LEU A 29 -1.29 -3.56 -3.15
N ALA A 30 -0.13 -3.30 -3.77
CA ALA A 30 1.13 -3.91 -3.36
C ALA A 30 1.52 -3.49 -1.94
N THR A 31 1.38 -2.21 -1.59
CA THR A 31 1.68 -1.72 -0.23
C THR A 31 0.77 -2.37 0.80
N TRP A 32 -0.53 -2.46 0.50
CA TRP A 32 -1.54 -3.02 1.39
C TRP A 32 -1.37 -4.51 1.60
N SER A 33 -1.36 -5.29 0.51
CA SER A 33 -1.21 -6.74 0.57
C SER A 33 0.13 -7.18 1.16
N PHE A 34 1.23 -6.49 0.84
CA PHE A 34 2.53 -6.77 1.45
C PHE A 34 2.49 -6.55 2.96
N GLY A 35 1.93 -5.43 3.42
CA GLY A 35 1.79 -5.15 4.84
C GLY A 35 0.90 -6.18 5.56
N MET A 36 -0.19 -6.62 4.94
CA MET A 36 -1.05 -7.66 5.50
C MET A 36 -0.30 -8.99 5.72
N VAL A 37 0.45 -9.44 4.71
CA VAL A 37 1.23 -10.68 4.78
C VAL A 37 2.34 -10.58 5.82
N MET A 38 3.05 -9.45 5.88
CA MET A 38 4.17 -9.27 6.81
C MET A 38 3.75 -9.08 8.27
N THR A 39 2.54 -8.57 8.50
CA THR A 39 2.03 -8.31 9.85
C THR A 39 1.03 -9.35 10.35
N ASP A 40 0.70 -10.33 9.50
CA ASP A 40 -0.40 -11.29 9.67
C ASP A 40 -1.68 -10.60 10.17
N SER A 41 -1.98 -9.44 9.58
CA SER A 41 -3.05 -8.57 10.07
C SER A 41 -3.66 -7.73 8.96
N THR A 42 -4.98 -7.61 9.02
CA THR A 42 -5.74 -6.72 8.13
C THR A 42 -5.95 -5.32 8.74
N SER A 43 -5.41 -5.08 9.94
CA SER A 43 -5.54 -3.80 10.64
C SER A 43 -4.75 -2.71 9.96
N ILE A 44 -5.46 -1.66 9.49
CA ILE A 44 -4.82 -0.50 8.87
C ILE A 44 -3.77 0.15 9.77
N THR A 45 -3.95 0.12 11.09
CA THR A 45 -3.00 0.67 12.04
C THR A 45 -1.69 -0.12 12.04
N ARG A 46 -1.77 -1.45 12.18
CA ARG A 46 -0.59 -2.34 12.18
C ARG A 46 0.14 -2.27 10.84
N VAL A 47 -0.61 -2.38 9.75
CA VAL A 47 -0.05 -2.29 8.39
C VAL A 47 0.63 -0.94 8.16
N SER A 48 0.02 0.17 8.59
CA SER A 48 0.61 1.50 8.43
C SER A 48 1.87 1.70 9.26
N GLN A 49 1.91 1.17 10.49
CA GLN A 49 3.12 1.20 11.33
C GLN A 49 4.27 0.46 10.66
N PHE A 50 4.03 -0.79 10.25
CA PHE A 50 5.03 -1.61 9.57
C PHE A 50 5.56 -0.96 8.28
N ILE A 51 4.68 -0.50 7.40
CA ILE A 51 5.08 0.14 6.15
C ILE A 51 5.82 1.47 6.40
N SER A 52 5.49 2.19 7.48
CA SER A 52 6.15 3.44 7.83
C SER A 52 7.60 3.22 8.27
N GLU A 53 7.85 2.17 9.06
CA GLU A 53 9.19 1.74 9.43
C GLU A 53 9.98 1.29 8.19
N LEU A 54 9.33 0.50 7.32
CA LEU A 54 9.92 -0.03 6.09
C LEU A 54 10.38 1.08 5.12
N ASN A 55 9.62 2.17 5.01
CA ASN A 55 9.89 3.28 4.10
C ASN A 55 10.60 4.46 4.77
N GLN A 56 10.82 4.40 6.09
CA GLN A 56 11.30 5.52 6.92
C GLN A 56 10.44 6.78 6.70
N GLU A 57 9.12 6.61 6.78
CA GLU A 57 8.11 7.67 6.64
C GLU A 57 7.25 7.74 7.92
N LYS A 58 6.44 8.78 8.09
CA LYS A 58 5.54 8.88 9.23
C LYS A 58 4.35 7.92 9.07
N SER A 59 4.03 7.17 10.12
CA SER A 59 2.89 6.22 10.14
C SER A 59 1.55 6.87 9.79
N ASN A 60 1.32 8.12 10.25
CA ASN A 60 0.12 8.87 9.90
C ASN A 60 0.01 9.17 8.40
N THR A 61 1.12 9.47 7.74
CA THR A 61 1.16 9.72 6.28
C THR A 61 0.85 8.44 5.50
N VAL A 62 1.42 7.31 5.92
CA VAL A 62 1.14 6.00 5.31
C VAL A 62 -0.32 5.62 5.53
N ARG A 63 -0.84 5.79 6.74
CA ARG A 63 -2.23 5.50 7.09
C ARG A 63 -3.21 6.34 6.27
N GLN A 64 -2.92 7.63 6.10
CA GLN A 64 -3.74 8.51 5.28
C GLN A 64 -3.71 8.07 3.81
N ARG A 65 -2.53 7.79 3.25
CA ARG A 65 -2.40 7.30 1.86
C ARG A 65 -3.15 5.99 1.63
N LEU A 66 -3.09 5.05 2.58
CA LEU A 66 -3.82 3.79 2.51
C LEU A 66 -5.33 4.00 2.63
N LYS A 67 -5.77 4.91 3.51
CA LYS A 67 -7.19 5.30 3.59
C LYS A 67 -7.68 5.92 2.29
N GLU A 68 -6.96 6.88 1.73
CA GLU A 68 -7.30 7.54 0.47
C GLU A 68 -7.28 6.59 -0.73
N TRP A 69 -6.43 5.55 -0.68
CA TRP A 69 -6.41 4.50 -1.69
C TRP A 69 -7.59 3.54 -1.56
N TYR A 70 -7.95 3.15 -0.33
CA TYR A 70 -9.09 2.26 -0.05
C TYR A 70 -10.45 2.95 -0.21
N GLN A 71 -10.54 4.24 0.12
CA GLN A 71 -11.73 5.05 -0.09
C GLN A 71 -11.81 5.45 -1.57
N ASP A 72 -12.47 4.60 -2.34
CA ASP A 72 -12.61 4.77 -3.78
C ASP A 72 -13.21 6.14 -4.17
N ALA A 73 -12.88 6.58 -5.38
CA ALA A 73 -13.08 7.93 -5.92
C ALA A 73 -14.51 8.52 -5.85
N ASN A 74 -15.53 7.70 -5.56
CA ASN A 74 -16.94 8.09 -5.45
C ASN A 74 -17.32 8.83 -4.16
N SER A 75 -16.43 8.92 -3.17
CA SER A 75 -16.69 9.66 -1.92
C SER A 75 -15.76 10.85 -1.71
N LYS A 76 -15.18 11.40 -2.78
CA LYS A 76 -14.56 12.73 -2.75
C LYS A 76 -15.69 13.77 -2.80
N LYS A 77 -16.28 14.10 -1.64
CA LYS A 77 -17.12 15.30 -1.53
C LYS A 77 -16.26 16.51 -1.90
N GLY A 78 -16.68 17.23 -2.93
CA GLY A 78 -16.13 18.54 -3.31
C GLY A 78 -16.23 19.56 -2.20
#